data_AF-S0E219-F1
#
_entry.id   AF-S0E219-F1
#
_cell.length_a   1.000
_cell.length_b   1.000
_cell.length_c   1.000
_cell.angle_alpha   90.00
_cell.angle_beta   90.00
_cell.angle_gamma   90.00
#
_symmetry.space_group_name_H-M   'P 1'
#
loop_
_entity.id
_entity.type
_entity.pdbx_description
1 polymer ?
#
loop_
_entity_poly.entity_id
_entity_poly.type
_entity_poly.pdbx_seq_one_letter_code
_entity_poly.pdbx_strand_id
1 'polypeptide(L)'
;MAPPAQLPLRQLTKNGPKIPSIGLGLMGISVGYGAATSDEERLKLLDRAWELGCTNWDTADIYGDSEDVVGKWFKLHPERRQDIFLATKFGLRDVPIEKTVEALKQLVDEGKVKYLGLSEISSTTLRRAHATHPISAVQVEYNPWTLDIEGPSGTNLLKACEELDVAVFAYSPLGRGILTGRFRSVDDFEATDTRRNLTRFQGDNFKKNLTIVDQFNELAKNRGFTSSQLVLAWILEQSPNMFVIPGTKNVKYLEENVGAAKVTLSKEENQDLRKLAVEAGVVGGRDPFFGCFADTAPLEK
;
A
#
# COMPACT_ATOMS: atom_id res chain seq x y z
N MET A 1 -27.14 -13.21 5.96
CA MET A 1 -26.39 -13.16 4.68
C MET A 1 -25.21 -14.10 4.77
N ALA A 2 -24.73 -14.63 3.63
CA ALA A 2 -23.49 -15.40 3.60
C ALA A 2 -22.31 -14.48 3.98
N PRO A 3 -21.30 -14.98 4.73
CA PRO A 3 -20.08 -14.22 4.98
C PRO A 3 -19.31 -13.94 3.67
N PRO A 4 -18.40 -12.95 3.65
CA PRO A 4 -17.54 -12.73 2.50
C PRO A 4 -16.64 -13.96 2.25
N ALA A 5 -16.09 -14.07 1.04
CA ALA A 5 -15.06 -15.08 0.77
C ALA A 5 -13.87 -14.92 1.72
N GLN A 6 -13.08 -15.98 1.90
CA GLN A 6 -11.90 -15.93 2.77
C GLN A 6 -10.62 -15.73 1.95
N LEU A 7 -9.88 -14.67 2.27
CA LEU A 7 -8.51 -14.45 1.80
C LEU A 7 -7.50 -14.88 2.86
N PRO A 8 -6.24 -15.18 2.46
CA PRO A 8 -5.16 -15.40 3.41
C PRO A 8 -5.07 -14.24 4.40
N LEU A 9 -5.14 -14.59 5.68
CA LEU A 9 -5.06 -13.62 6.77
C LEU A 9 -3.62 -13.53 7.30
N ARG A 10 -3.21 -12.33 7.65
CA ARG A 10 -1.99 -12.07 8.40
C ARG A 10 -2.31 -11.38 9.71
N GLN A 11 -1.46 -11.65 10.70
CA GLN A 11 -1.54 -11.09 12.03
C GLN A 11 -1.05 -9.63 11.97
N LEU A 12 -1.89 -8.64 12.33
CA LEU A 12 -1.50 -7.22 12.24
C LEU A 12 -0.33 -6.89 13.17
N THR A 13 -0.42 -7.34 14.41
CA THR A 13 0.61 -7.34 15.44
C THR A 13 0.39 -8.59 16.29
N LYS A 14 1.34 -9.03 17.11
CA LYS A 14 1.24 -10.22 17.98
C LYS A 14 -0.08 -10.31 18.77
N ASN A 15 -0.60 -9.17 19.23
CA ASN A 15 -1.86 -9.07 19.99
C ASN A 15 -3.02 -8.46 19.18
N GLY A 16 -2.80 -8.14 17.90
CA GLY A 16 -3.78 -7.54 17.02
C GLY A 16 -4.78 -8.53 16.41
N PRO A 17 -5.62 -8.08 15.48
CA PRO A 17 -6.50 -8.94 14.72
C PRO A 17 -5.75 -9.62 13.56
N LYS A 18 -6.33 -10.70 13.05
CA LYS A 18 -5.96 -11.24 11.74
C LYS A 18 -6.81 -10.57 10.67
N ILE A 19 -6.18 -10.02 9.64
CA ILE A 19 -6.85 -9.32 8.53
C ILE A 19 -6.31 -9.79 7.18
N PRO A 20 -7.06 -9.63 6.08
CA PRO A 20 -6.58 -9.98 4.74
C PRO A 20 -5.26 -9.27 4.41
N SER A 21 -4.28 -10.04 3.92
CA SER A 21 -2.96 -9.52 3.52
C SER A 21 -3.00 -8.66 2.26
N ILE A 22 -4.00 -8.89 1.42
CA ILE A 22 -4.33 -8.07 0.24
C ILE A 22 -5.55 -7.23 0.61
N GLY A 23 -5.32 -5.93 0.77
CA GLY A 23 -6.35 -4.93 0.99
C GLY A 23 -6.66 -4.10 -0.26
N LEU A 24 -7.46 -3.04 -0.07
CA LEU A 24 -7.89 -2.13 -1.11
C LEU A 24 -7.55 -0.69 -0.74
N GLY A 25 -6.72 -0.04 -1.55
CA GLY A 25 -6.46 1.39 -1.47
C GLY A 25 -7.56 2.20 -2.18
N LEU A 26 -8.24 3.08 -1.45
CA LEU A 26 -9.43 3.81 -1.90
C LEU A 26 -9.15 5.22 -2.41
N MET A 27 -7.89 5.59 -2.66
CA MET A 27 -7.57 6.87 -3.28
C MET A 27 -8.25 6.98 -4.66
N GLY A 28 -8.05 5.97 -5.53
CA GLY A 28 -8.45 5.98 -6.94
C GLY A 28 -9.96 5.96 -7.20
N ILE A 29 -10.80 5.74 -6.19
CA ILE A 29 -12.27 5.88 -6.34
C ILE A 29 -12.72 7.34 -6.28
N SER A 30 -11.85 8.26 -5.87
CA SER A 30 -12.20 9.67 -5.70
C SER A 30 -11.19 10.61 -6.36
N VAL A 31 -9.89 10.33 -6.19
CA VAL A 31 -8.80 11.16 -6.72
C VAL A 31 -7.68 10.32 -7.31
N GLY A 32 -6.91 10.92 -8.21
CA GLY A 32 -5.77 10.26 -8.86
C GLY A 32 -6.17 9.30 -10.00
N TYR A 33 -5.28 9.19 -10.99
CA TYR A 33 -5.43 8.30 -12.15
C TYR A 33 -6.78 8.47 -12.90
N GLY A 34 -7.04 9.70 -13.35
CA GLY A 34 -8.23 10.09 -14.12
C GLY A 34 -9.41 10.50 -13.24
N ALA A 35 -10.56 10.73 -13.86
CA ALA A 35 -11.78 11.14 -13.15
C ALA A 35 -12.36 10.01 -12.27
N ALA A 36 -13.04 10.41 -11.18
CA ALA A 36 -13.87 9.52 -10.39
C ALA A 36 -15.03 8.97 -11.23
N THR A 37 -15.43 7.73 -10.95
CA THR A 37 -16.62 7.09 -11.52
C THR A 37 -17.88 7.49 -10.74
N SER A 38 -19.05 7.10 -11.22
CA SER A 38 -20.32 7.38 -10.51
C SER A 38 -20.38 6.72 -9.13
N ASP A 39 -21.17 7.26 -8.20
CA ASP A 39 -21.43 6.63 -6.89
C ASP A 39 -21.86 5.17 -7.03
N GLU A 40 -22.72 4.88 -8.01
CA GLU A 40 -23.20 3.52 -8.28
C GLU A 40 -22.05 2.56 -8.61
N GLU A 41 -21.12 2.96 -9.48
CA GLU A 41 -19.95 2.15 -9.82
C GLU A 41 -18.99 1.97 -8.64
N ARG A 42 -18.81 3.03 -7.84
CA ARG A 42 -17.93 3.00 -6.65
C ARG A 42 -18.50 2.08 -5.57
N LEU A 43 -19.80 2.14 -5.32
CA LEU A 43 -20.48 1.25 -4.38
C LEU A 43 -20.45 -0.22 -4.86
N LYS A 44 -20.66 -0.46 -6.16
CA LYS A 44 -20.51 -1.81 -6.76
C LYS A 44 -19.09 -2.36 -6.61
N LEU A 45 -18.07 -1.52 -6.73
CA LEU A 45 -16.69 -1.92 -6.49
C LEU A 45 -16.48 -2.35 -5.03
N LEU A 46 -17.02 -1.60 -4.06
CA LEU A 46 -16.93 -1.92 -2.62
C LEU A 46 -17.71 -3.19 -2.27
N ASP A 47 -18.89 -3.40 -2.87
CA ASP A 47 -19.63 -4.66 -2.76
C ASP A 47 -18.77 -5.82 -3.24
N ARG A 48 -18.18 -5.68 -4.42
CA ARG A 48 -17.34 -6.72 -4.98
C ARG A 48 -16.09 -6.97 -4.14
N ALA A 49 -15.49 -5.93 -3.56
CA ALA A 49 -14.34 -6.07 -2.67
C ALA A 49 -14.70 -6.88 -1.42
N TRP A 50 -15.85 -6.58 -0.80
CA TRP A 50 -16.35 -7.34 0.33
C TRP A 50 -16.66 -8.79 -0.07
N GLU A 51 -17.38 -9.04 -1.16
CA GLU A 51 -17.69 -10.41 -1.65
C GLU A 51 -16.43 -11.27 -1.84
N LEU A 52 -15.36 -10.67 -2.34
CA LEU A 52 -14.07 -11.32 -2.58
C LEU A 52 -13.24 -11.54 -1.31
N GLY A 53 -13.70 -11.10 -0.14
CA GLY A 53 -12.95 -11.17 1.11
C GLY A 53 -11.88 -10.10 1.29
N CYS A 54 -11.82 -9.13 0.37
CA CYS A 54 -10.90 -7.99 0.45
C CYS A 54 -11.49 -6.96 1.41
N THR A 55 -11.40 -7.24 2.71
CA THR A 55 -12.04 -6.45 3.79
C THR A 55 -11.06 -5.59 4.60
N ASN A 56 -9.84 -5.42 4.12
CA ASN A 56 -8.85 -4.49 4.66
C ASN A 56 -8.80 -3.23 3.77
N TRP A 57 -9.46 -2.16 4.19
CA TRP A 57 -9.67 -0.95 3.37
C TRP A 57 -8.87 0.23 3.90
N ASP A 58 -8.22 0.93 2.98
CA ASP A 58 -7.38 2.09 3.25
C ASP A 58 -7.92 3.34 2.55
N THR A 59 -8.20 4.39 3.30
CA THR A 59 -8.64 5.72 2.80
C THR A 59 -7.89 6.85 3.52
N ALA A 60 -8.25 8.11 3.27
CA ALA A 60 -7.69 9.29 3.93
C ALA A 60 -8.60 10.51 3.74
N ASP A 61 -8.52 11.48 4.65
CA ASP A 61 -9.21 12.77 4.57
C ASP A 61 -8.92 13.55 3.27
N ILE A 62 -7.68 13.42 2.76
CA ILE A 62 -7.24 14.11 1.55
C ILE A 62 -7.67 13.41 0.26
N TYR A 63 -8.30 12.23 0.34
CA TYR A 63 -8.76 11.47 -0.84
C TYR A 63 -10.12 11.96 -1.36
N GLY A 64 -10.33 13.27 -1.44
CA GLY A 64 -11.60 13.85 -1.91
C GLY A 64 -12.80 13.34 -1.11
N ASP A 65 -13.79 12.76 -1.78
CA ASP A 65 -15.01 12.20 -1.17
C ASP A 65 -14.89 10.71 -0.78
N SER A 66 -13.69 10.15 -0.70
CA SER A 66 -13.48 8.70 -0.49
C SER A 66 -14.10 8.21 0.84
N GLU A 67 -13.90 8.95 1.94
CA GLU A 67 -14.51 8.64 3.23
C GLU A 67 -16.04 8.74 3.19
N ASP A 68 -16.59 9.69 2.42
CA ASP A 68 -18.04 9.84 2.25
C ASP A 68 -18.64 8.64 1.50
N VAL A 69 -17.96 8.15 0.46
CA VAL A 69 -18.39 6.95 -0.29
C VAL A 69 -18.36 5.71 0.60
N VAL A 70 -17.31 5.52 1.40
CA VAL A 70 -17.24 4.44 2.41
C VAL A 70 -18.38 4.58 3.42
N GLY A 71 -18.66 5.80 3.89
CA GLY A 71 -19.78 6.08 4.79
C GLY A 71 -21.15 5.75 4.17
N LYS A 72 -21.36 6.06 2.88
CA LYS A 72 -22.56 5.65 2.12
C LYS A 72 -22.68 4.14 2.06
N TRP A 73 -21.58 3.42 1.78
CA TRP A 73 -21.58 1.96 1.74
C TRP A 73 -21.95 1.34 3.09
N PHE A 74 -21.41 1.84 4.21
CA PHE A 74 -21.81 1.36 5.53
C PHE A 74 -23.28 1.66 5.89
N LYS A 75 -23.85 2.76 5.39
CA LYS A 75 -25.29 3.03 5.57
C LYS A 75 -26.17 2.05 4.79
N LEU A 76 -25.71 1.60 3.63
CA LEU A 76 -26.39 0.60 2.81
C LEU A 76 -26.21 -0.82 3.37
N HIS A 77 -25.07 -1.10 4.00
CA HIS A 77 -24.69 -2.42 4.53
C HIS A 77 -24.22 -2.37 5.99
N PRO A 78 -25.05 -1.91 6.94
CA PRO A 78 -24.64 -1.77 8.34
C PRO A 78 -24.17 -3.08 8.96
N GLU A 79 -24.74 -4.21 8.53
CA GLU A 79 -24.38 -5.55 8.99
C GLU A 79 -23.00 -6.02 8.54
N ARG A 80 -22.42 -5.42 7.48
CA ARG A 80 -21.09 -5.76 6.96
C ARG A 80 -19.97 -4.96 7.62
N ARG A 81 -20.29 -3.92 8.40
CA ARG A 81 -19.28 -3.08 9.06
C ARG A 81 -18.31 -3.88 9.91
N GLN A 82 -18.79 -4.93 10.58
CA GLN A 82 -17.99 -5.81 11.43
C GLN A 82 -16.91 -6.59 10.66
N ASP A 83 -17.10 -6.79 9.35
CA ASP A 83 -16.15 -7.52 8.51
C ASP A 83 -15.00 -6.62 8.03
N ILE A 84 -15.19 -5.30 8.02
CA ILE A 84 -14.24 -4.34 7.46
C ILE A 84 -13.24 -3.86 8.53
N PHE A 85 -11.96 -4.13 8.28
CA PHE A 85 -10.87 -3.40 8.87
C PHE A 85 -10.66 -2.11 8.07
N LEU A 86 -10.93 -0.96 8.68
CA LEU A 86 -10.84 0.35 8.02
C LEU A 86 -9.67 1.15 8.61
N ALA A 87 -8.77 1.59 7.74
CA ALA A 87 -7.74 2.56 8.05
C ALA A 87 -8.05 3.88 7.32
N THR A 88 -8.02 4.99 8.07
CA THR A 88 -8.03 6.34 7.50
C THR A 88 -6.87 7.16 8.05
N LYS A 89 -6.62 8.34 7.49
CA LYS A 89 -5.42 9.15 7.74
C LYS A 89 -5.77 10.63 7.80
N PHE A 90 -4.90 11.37 8.48
CA PHE A 90 -4.85 12.82 8.56
C PHE A 90 -3.39 13.24 8.82
N GLY A 91 -3.12 14.56 8.90
CA GLY A 91 -1.96 15.04 9.67
C GLY A 91 -0.77 15.60 8.89
N LEU A 92 -0.99 16.25 7.74
CA LEU A 92 0.05 17.03 7.03
C LEU A 92 0.48 18.27 7.84
N ARG A 93 1.27 18.08 8.90
CA ARG A 93 1.79 19.14 9.79
C ARG A 93 3.18 18.78 10.32
N ASP A 94 4.01 19.80 10.53
CA ASP A 94 5.33 19.65 11.15
C ASP A 94 5.23 19.78 12.68
N VAL A 95 5.06 18.64 13.36
CA VAL A 95 4.94 18.54 14.82
C VAL A 95 5.79 17.36 15.29
N PRO A 96 6.58 17.48 16.38
CA PRO A 96 7.33 16.36 16.93
C PRO A 96 6.45 15.12 17.14
N ILE A 97 6.91 13.97 16.66
CA ILE A 97 6.10 12.74 16.61
C ILE A 97 5.54 12.33 17.97
N GLU A 98 6.28 12.57 19.05
CA GLU A 98 5.86 12.25 20.42
C GLU A 98 4.56 12.98 20.78
N LYS A 99 4.46 14.29 20.48
CA LYS A 99 3.24 15.08 20.73
C LYS A 99 2.05 14.59 19.91
N THR A 100 2.31 14.23 18.65
CA THR A 100 1.27 13.67 17.77
C THR A 100 0.76 12.33 18.31
N VAL A 101 1.66 11.45 18.75
CA VAL A 101 1.30 10.14 19.28
C VAL A 101 0.62 10.25 20.65
N GLU A 102 1.01 11.19 21.50
CA GLU A 102 0.30 11.50 22.76
C GLU A 102 -1.15 11.91 22.51
N ALA A 103 -1.40 12.77 21.53
CA ALA A 103 -2.75 13.18 21.16
C ALA A 103 -3.55 11.99 20.56
N LEU A 104 -2.92 11.20 19.70
CA LEU A 104 -3.55 10.00 19.12
C LEU A 104 -3.89 8.94 20.18
N LYS A 105 -3.05 8.78 21.20
CA LYS A 105 -3.31 7.89 22.33
C LYS A 105 -4.63 8.24 23.02
N GLN A 106 -4.96 9.52 23.16
CA GLN A 106 -6.24 9.93 23.77
C GLN A 106 -7.44 9.39 22.98
N LEU A 107 -7.35 9.35 21.65
CA LEU A 107 -8.41 8.76 20.81
C LEU A 107 -8.52 7.23 20.97
N VAL A 108 -7.41 6.56 21.28
CA VAL A 108 -7.41 5.13 21.64
C VAL A 108 -8.08 4.94 23.00
N ASP A 109 -7.70 5.74 24.00
CA ASP A 109 -8.26 5.68 25.35
C ASP A 109 -9.78 5.94 25.35
N GLU A 110 -10.24 6.85 24.48
CA GLU A 110 -11.67 7.16 24.24
C GLU A 110 -12.40 6.09 23.40
N GLY A 111 -11.69 5.10 22.87
CA GLY A 111 -12.26 4.04 22.03
C GLY A 111 -12.70 4.50 20.63
N LYS A 112 -12.30 5.71 20.19
CA LYS A 112 -12.62 6.25 18.86
C LYS A 112 -11.84 5.57 17.75
N VAL A 113 -10.60 5.17 18.05
CA VAL A 113 -9.75 4.36 17.16
C VAL A 113 -9.19 3.17 17.94
N LYS A 114 -8.95 2.06 17.24
CA LYS A 114 -8.45 0.82 17.87
C LYS A 114 -6.94 0.68 17.80
N TYR A 115 -6.32 1.23 16.75
CA TYR A 115 -4.92 1.04 16.42
C TYR A 115 -4.36 2.36 15.87
N LEU A 116 -3.08 2.60 16.14
CA LEU A 116 -2.36 3.74 15.57
C LEU A 116 -1.44 3.27 14.45
N GLY A 117 -1.39 4.03 13.37
CA GLY A 117 -0.47 3.82 12.27
C GLY A 117 0.22 5.12 11.87
N LEU A 118 1.38 4.99 11.23
CA LEU A 118 2.15 6.12 10.68
C LEU A 118 2.38 5.89 9.19
N SER A 119 2.69 6.95 8.45
CA SER A 119 2.90 6.86 7.01
C SER A 119 4.17 7.59 6.63
N GLU A 120 4.95 6.98 5.75
CA GLU A 120 6.13 7.60 5.12
C GLU A 120 7.16 8.13 6.13
N ILE A 121 7.49 7.35 7.16
CA ILE A 121 8.47 7.74 8.19
C ILE A 121 9.73 6.87 8.12
N SER A 122 10.85 7.34 8.67
CA SER A 122 12.04 6.50 8.86
C SER A 122 11.95 5.61 10.10
N SER A 123 12.90 4.68 10.23
CA SER A 123 13.04 3.85 11.44
C SER A 123 13.29 4.67 12.71
N THR A 124 13.94 5.83 12.60
CA THR A 124 14.20 6.72 13.73
C THR A 124 12.90 7.29 14.29
N THR A 125 12.04 7.84 13.43
CA THR A 125 10.73 8.36 13.82
C THR A 125 9.83 7.25 14.35
N LEU A 126 9.86 6.06 13.73
CA LEU A 126 9.09 4.92 14.19
C LEU A 126 9.43 4.53 15.62
N ARG A 127 10.73 4.42 15.96
CA ARG A 127 11.17 4.05 17.31
C ARG A 127 10.74 5.08 18.36
N ARG A 128 10.85 6.37 18.04
CA ARG A 128 10.40 7.47 18.91
C ARG A 128 8.90 7.42 19.15
N ALA A 129 8.13 7.25 18.07
CA ALA A 129 6.67 7.11 18.15
C ALA A 129 6.26 5.91 19.01
N HIS A 130 6.84 4.74 18.72
CA HIS A 130 6.51 3.49 19.38
C HIS A 130 6.88 3.50 20.88
N ALA A 131 7.91 4.26 21.26
CA ALA A 131 8.26 4.48 22.68
C ALA A 131 7.21 5.32 23.43
N THR A 132 6.44 6.14 22.72
CA THR A 132 5.36 6.97 23.30
C THR A 132 4.07 6.16 23.46
N HIS A 133 3.65 5.45 22.41
CA HIS A 133 2.54 4.51 22.42
C HIS A 133 2.74 3.46 21.32
N PRO A 134 2.34 2.19 21.51
CA PRO A 134 2.49 1.16 20.49
C PRO A 134 1.89 1.55 19.14
N ILE A 135 2.74 1.59 18.11
CA ILE A 135 2.32 1.78 16.71
C ILE A 135 2.06 0.40 16.11
N SER A 136 0.91 0.21 15.48
CA SER A 136 0.49 -1.08 14.92
C SER A 136 0.84 -1.26 13.44
N ALA A 137 0.96 -0.16 12.69
CA ALA A 137 1.25 -0.21 11.26
C ALA A 137 2.07 0.98 10.77
N VAL A 138 2.90 0.74 9.75
CA VAL A 138 3.50 1.79 8.93
C VAL A 138 3.11 1.59 7.48
N GLN A 139 2.61 2.65 6.84
CA GLN A 139 2.35 2.67 5.40
C GLN A 139 3.49 3.35 4.65
N VAL A 140 3.99 2.74 3.58
CA VAL A 140 5.16 3.24 2.83
C VAL A 140 5.19 2.69 1.40
N GLU A 141 5.79 3.42 0.45
CA GLU A 141 6.01 2.88 -0.90
C GLU A 141 7.00 1.71 -0.84
N TYR A 142 6.56 0.52 -1.28
CA TYR A 142 7.42 -0.64 -1.37
C TYR A 142 6.97 -1.57 -2.50
N ASN A 143 7.90 -1.88 -3.39
CA ASN A 143 7.69 -2.72 -4.57
C ASN A 143 9.05 -3.01 -5.23
N PRO A 144 9.14 -3.88 -6.26
CA PRO A 144 10.40 -4.17 -6.95
C PRO A 144 11.15 -2.94 -7.53
N TRP A 145 10.51 -1.79 -7.71
CA TRP A 145 11.17 -0.53 -8.10
C TRP A 145 11.68 0.31 -6.92
N THR A 146 11.23 0.05 -5.70
CA THR A 146 11.44 0.94 -4.55
C THR A 146 11.64 0.09 -3.30
N LEU A 147 12.92 -0.11 -2.96
CA LEU A 147 13.38 -0.91 -1.81
C LEU A 147 13.93 -0.02 -0.67
N ASP A 148 13.63 1.28 -0.70
CA ASP A 148 14.25 2.33 0.14
C ASP A 148 14.07 2.13 1.66
N ILE A 149 13.16 1.25 2.08
CA ILE A 149 12.93 0.93 3.50
C ILE A 149 13.88 -0.14 4.04
N GLU A 150 14.76 -0.67 3.19
CA GLU A 150 15.66 -1.78 3.50
C GLU A 150 17.12 -1.35 3.57
N GLY A 151 17.90 -2.13 4.32
CA GLY A 151 19.35 -2.01 4.34
C GLY A 151 19.87 -0.68 4.93
N PRO A 152 21.21 -0.52 4.95
CA PRO A 152 21.86 0.66 5.54
C PRO A 152 21.84 1.89 4.64
N SER A 153 21.66 1.73 3.31
CA SER A 153 21.51 2.84 2.37
C SER A 153 20.11 3.43 2.35
N GLY A 154 19.12 2.69 2.87
CA GLY A 154 17.75 3.13 3.07
C GLY A 154 17.50 3.61 4.50
N THR A 155 16.27 3.48 4.97
CA THR A 155 15.90 3.82 6.36
C THR A 155 16.00 2.66 7.34
N ASN A 156 16.27 1.43 6.87
CA ASN A 156 16.22 0.21 7.65
C ASN A 156 14.87 0.02 8.41
N LEU A 157 13.81 0.64 7.87
CA LEU A 157 12.47 0.66 8.44
C LEU A 157 11.83 -0.72 8.46
N LEU A 158 12.02 -1.54 7.41
CA LEU A 158 11.46 -2.90 7.40
C LEU A 158 11.95 -3.73 8.60
N LYS A 159 13.26 -3.68 8.87
CA LYS A 159 13.85 -4.33 10.03
C LYS A 159 13.34 -3.76 11.35
N ALA A 160 13.19 -2.43 11.44
CA ALA A 160 12.64 -1.79 12.63
C ALA A 160 11.18 -2.22 12.89
N CYS A 161 10.37 -2.38 11.85
CA CYS A 161 9.01 -2.90 11.96
C CYS A 161 8.97 -4.34 12.47
N GLU A 162 9.90 -5.19 12.04
CA GLU A 162 10.01 -6.58 12.55
C GLU A 162 10.39 -6.60 14.04
N GLU A 163 11.38 -5.81 14.44
CA GLU A 163 11.82 -5.71 15.84
C GLU A 163 10.73 -5.19 16.78
N LEU A 164 9.89 -4.27 16.30
CA LEU A 164 8.85 -3.60 17.07
C LEU A 164 7.46 -4.25 16.93
N ASP A 165 7.33 -5.36 16.19
CA ASP A 165 6.04 -6.02 15.92
C ASP A 165 5.01 -5.07 15.26
N VAL A 166 5.46 -4.39 14.21
CA VAL A 166 4.68 -3.41 13.43
C VAL A 166 4.42 -3.96 12.03
N ALA A 167 3.17 -3.89 11.56
CA ALA A 167 2.83 -4.24 10.18
C ALA A 167 3.36 -3.20 9.18
N VAL A 168 3.70 -3.65 7.97
CA VAL A 168 4.07 -2.78 6.85
C VAL A 168 2.98 -2.85 5.78
N PHE A 169 2.38 -1.72 5.45
CA PHE A 169 1.39 -1.59 4.38
C PHE A 169 2.06 -0.96 3.16
N ALA A 170 2.35 -1.78 2.16
CA ALA A 170 2.93 -1.32 0.90
C ALA A 170 1.89 -0.60 0.04
N TYR A 171 2.02 0.73 -0.08
CA TYR A 171 1.27 1.49 -1.08
C TYR A 171 2.04 1.55 -2.40
N SER A 172 1.32 1.88 -3.48
CA SER A 172 1.83 1.79 -4.85
C SER A 172 2.55 0.45 -5.11
N PRO A 173 1.99 -0.70 -4.67
CA PRO A 173 2.70 -1.98 -4.77
C PRO A 173 2.98 -2.37 -6.23
N LEU A 174 2.21 -1.81 -7.18
CA LEU A 174 2.38 -2.00 -8.62
C LEU A 174 3.21 -0.87 -9.29
N GLY A 175 3.99 -0.11 -8.52
CA GLY A 175 4.86 0.96 -9.04
C GLY A 175 4.05 2.03 -9.77
N ARG A 176 2.93 2.48 -9.19
CA ARG A 176 2.00 3.44 -9.83
C ARG A 176 1.47 2.93 -11.18
N GLY A 177 1.30 1.61 -11.28
CA GLY A 177 0.74 0.89 -12.43
C GLY A 177 1.79 0.36 -13.41
N ILE A 178 3.06 0.75 -13.30
CA ILE A 178 4.05 0.35 -14.30
C ILE A 178 4.38 -1.14 -14.27
N LEU A 179 4.38 -1.74 -13.08
CA LEU A 179 4.67 -3.16 -12.88
C LEU A 179 3.54 -4.07 -13.38
N THR A 180 2.44 -3.50 -13.90
CA THR A 180 1.42 -4.25 -14.63
C THR A 180 1.86 -4.62 -16.05
N GLY A 181 2.92 -3.98 -16.56
CA GLY A 181 3.37 -4.11 -17.95
C GLY A 181 2.57 -3.28 -18.97
N ARG A 182 1.47 -2.65 -18.56
CA ARG A 182 0.57 -1.91 -19.46
C ARG A 182 1.21 -0.65 -20.05
N PHE A 183 1.96 0.09 -19.24
CA PHE A 183 2.54 1.37 -19.67
C PHE A 183 3.94 1.15 -20.21
N ARG A 184 4.21 1.61 -21.42
CA ARG A 184 5.46 1.44 -22.17
C ARG A 184 6.10 2.77 -22.56
N SER A 185 5.34 3.86 -22.49
CA SER A 185 5.79 5.21 -22.79
C SER A 185 5.00 6.24 -21.97
N VAL A 186 5.50 7.47 -21.87
CA VAL A 186 4.80 8.58 -21.22
C VAL A 186 3.45 8.85 -21.88
N ASP A 187 3.33 8.52 -23.17
CA ASP A 187 2.14 8.71 -23.97
C ASP A 187 1.01 7.73 -23.65
N ASP A 188 1.30 6.66 -22.91
CA ASP A 188 0.27 5.75 -22.38
C ASP A 188 -0.45 6.33 -21.15
N PHE A 189 0.05 7.44 -20.60
CA PHE A 189 -0.63 8.18 -19.54
C PHE A 189 -1.52 9.27 -20.13
N GLU A 190 -2.68 9.49 -19.49
CA GLU A 190 -3.56 10.62 -19.77
C GLU A 190 -2.79 11.95 -19.72
N ALA A 191 -3.21 12.92 -20.52
CA ALA A 191 -2.50 14.20 -20.67
C ALA A 191 -2.31 14.95 -19.34
N THR A 192 -3.25 14.80 -18.41
CA THR A 192 -3.24 15.44 -17.07
C THR A 192 -2.63 14.56 -15.97
N ASP A 193 -2.11 13.39 -16.30
CA ASP A 193 -1.58 12.45 -15.31
C ASP A 193 -0.25 12.94 -14.74
N THR A 194 -0.15 13.04 -13.42
CA THR A 194 1.04 13.54 -12.73
C THR A 194 2.26 12.64 -12.90
N ARG A 195 2.08 11.36 -13.27
CA ARG A 195 3.19 10.45 -13.62
C ARG A 195 4.00 10.99 -14.79
N ARG A 196 3.40 11.78 -15.69
CA ARG A 196 4.11 12.44 -16.79
C ARG A 196 5.22 13.39 -16.32
N ASN A 197 5.23 13.80 -15.05
CA ASN A 197 6.25 14.70 -14.49
C ASN A 197 7.31 13.97 -13.67
N LEU A 198 7.17 12.66 -13.42
CA LEU A 198 8.13 11.92 -12.61
C LEU A 198 9.32 11.51 -13.46
N THR A 199 10.53 11.79 -12.98
CA THR A 199 11.80 11.54 -13.71
C THR A 199 12.02 10.06 -14.02
N ARG A 200 11.49 9.14 -13.19
CA ARG A 200 11.51 7.68 -13.44
C ARG A 200 10.68 7.22 -14.64
N PHE A 201 9.77 8.05 -15.12
CA PHE A 201 8.97 7.82 -16.33
C PHE A 201 9.49 8.61 -17.54
N GLN A 202 10.63 9.31 -17.46
CA GLN A 202 11.13 10.13 -18.58
C GLN A 202 12.24 9.46 -19.38
N GLY A 203 12.24 9.67 -20.70
CA GLY A 203 13.38 9.39 -21.59
C GLY A 203 14.07 8.04 -21.34
N ASP A 204 15.39 8.09 -21.16
CA ASP A 204 16.19 6.87 -20.95
C ASP A 204 15.99 6.25 -19.58
N ASN A 205 15.56 7.02 -18.57
CA ASN A 205 15.17 6.45 -17.28
C ASN A 205 14.01 5.48 -17.46
N PHE A 206 13.00 5.87 -18.25
CA PHE A 206 11.85 5.00 -18.48
C PHE A 206 12.27 3.70 -19.18
N LYS A 207 13.04 3.81 -20.28
CA LYS A 207 13.53 2.63 -21.02
C LYS A 207 14.33 1.69 -20.11
N LYS A 208 15.22 2.22 -19.27
CA LYS A 208 16.00 1.44 -18.30
C LYS A 208 15.09 0.76 -17.27
N ASN A 209 14.12 1.48 -16.73
CA ASN A 209 13.21 0.98 -15.70
C ASN A 209 12.21 -0.06 -16.24
N LEU A 210 11.93 -0.08 -17.55
CA LEU A 210 11.11 -1.11 -18.18
C LEU A 210 11.78 -2.49 -18.21
N THR A 211 13.10 -2.58 -18.06
CA THR A 211 13.80 -3.88 -18.07
C THR A 211 13.30 -4.82 -16.97
N ILE A 212 13.17 -4.34 -15.74
CA ILE A 212 12.61 -5.15 -14.65
C ILE A 212 11.13 -5.47 -14.85
N VAL A 213 10.37 -4.55 -15.47
CA VAL A 213 8.96 -4.77 -15.79
C VAL A 213 8.82 -5.94 -16.75
N ASP A 214 9.67 -5.99 -17.79
CA ASP A 214 9.68 -7.07 -18.77
C ASP A 214 10.06 -8.42 -18.14
N GLN A 215 11.05 -8.43 -17.25
CA GLN A 215 11.46 -9.65 -16.54
C GLN A 215 10.34 -10.20 -15.64
N PHE A 216 9.66 -9.34 -14.86
CA PHE A 216 8.53 -9.78 -14.04
C PHE A 216 7.34 -10.24 -14.90
N ASN A 217 7.06 -9.55 -16.01
CA ASN A 217 6.00 -9.94 -16.94
C ASN A 217 6.25 -11.33 -17.55
N GLU A 218 7.47 -11.60 -17.98
CA GLU A 218 7.86 -12.88 -18.58
C GLU A 218 7.71 -14.02 -17.56
N LEU A 219 8.22 -13.83 -16.35
CA LEU A 219 8.11 -14.81 -15.26
C LEU A 219 6.66 -15.08 -14.87
N ALA A 220 5.83 -14.03 -14.76
CA ALA A 220 4.41 -14.19 -14.46
C ALA A 220 3.68 -14.98 -15.55
N LYS A 221 3.94 -14.63 -16.82
CA LYS A 221 3.36 -15.32 -17.98
C LYS A 221 3.72 -16.79 -18.02
N ASN A 222 4.98 -17.14 -17.75
CA ASN A 222 5.45 -18.53 -17.72
C ASN A 222 4.74 -19.37 -16.64
N ARG A 223 4.18 -18.71 -15.62
CA ARG A 223 3.41 -19.34 -14.54
C ARG A 223 1.89 -19.23 -14.71
N GLY A 224 1.42 -18.62 -15.78
CA GLY A 224 -0.02 -18.40 -16.02
C GLY A 224 -0.65 -17.35 -15.12
N PHE A 225 0.14 -16.44 -14.54
CA PHE A 225 -0.33 -15.31 -13.73
C PHE A 225 -0.16 -13.99 -14.46
N THR A 226 -0.89 -12.96 -14.01
CA THR A 226 -0.58 -11.59 -14.43
C THR A 226 0.64 -11.07 -13.67
N SER A 227 1.33 -10.09 -14.24
CA SER A 227 2.47 -9.44 -13.57
C SER A 227 2.04 -8.81 -12.24
N SER A 228 0.86 -8.20 -12.20
CA SER A 228 0.28 -7.66 -10.96
C SER A 228 0.19 -8.71 -9.86
N GLN A 229 -0.29 -9.91 -10.19
CA GLN A 229 -0.43 -11.01 -9.23
C GLN A 229 0.92 -11.48 -8.70
N LEU A 230 1.90 -11.65 -9.60
CA LEU A 230 3.25 -12.07 -9.20
C LEU A 230 3.92 -11.02 -8.31
N VAL A 231 3.83 -9.73 -8.67
CA VAL A 231 4.41 -8.62 -7.90
C VAL A 231 3.80 -8.52 -6.51
N LEU A 232 2.47 -8.58 -6.39
CA LEU A 232 1.79 -8.52 -5.09
C LEU A 232 2.18 -9.70 -4.19
N ALA A 233 2.23 -10.92 -4.76
CA ALA A 233 2.66 -12.09 -4.02
C ALA A 233 4.13 -12.01 -3.59
N TRP A 234 5.00 -11.49 -4.47
CA TRP A 234 6.40 -11.25 -4.14
C TRP A 234 6.57 -10.27 -2.98
N ILE A 235 5.85 -9.14 -2.99
CA ILE A 235 5.91 -8.16 -1.89
C ILE A 235 5.52 -8.84 -0.57
N LEU A 236 4.43 -9.61 -0.57
CA LEU A 236 3.97 -10.32 0.62
C LEU A 236 5.02 -11.31 1.15
N GLU A 237 5.83 -11.92 0.28
CA GLU A 237 6.87 -12.88 0.69
C GLU A 237 8.10 -12.22 1.32
N GLN A 238 8.25 -10.89 1.23
CA GLN A 238 9.44 -10.20 1.76
C GLN A 238 9.45 -10.11 3.30
N SER A 239 8.29 -10.19 3.95
CA SER A 239 8.17 -10.21 5.41
C SER A 239 6.79 -10.74 5.83
N PRO A 240 6.68 -11.52 6.93
CA PRO A 240 5.38 -11.92 7.47
C PRO A 240 4.52 -10.73 7.93
N ASN A 241 5.14 -9.57 8.20
CA ASN A 241 4.47 -8.35 8.61
C ASN A 241 3.95 -7.52 7.43
N MET A 242 4.17 -7.96 6.19
CA MET A 242 3.83 -7.21 4.98
C MET A 242 2.35 -7.39 4.58
N PHE A 243 1.73 -6.29 4.20
CA PHE A 243 0.40 -6.16 3.61
C PHE A 243 0.51 -5.32 2.33
N VAL A 244 -0.36 -5.57 1.35
CA VAL A 244 -0.43 -4.78 0.12
C VAL A 244 -1.81 -4.15 -0.01
N ILE A 245 -1.86 -2.90 -0.47
CA ILE A 245 -3.12 -2.16 -0.67
C ILE A 245 -3.22 -1.60 -2.10
N PRO A 246 -3.20 -2.43 -3.15
CA PRO A 246 -3.35 -1.95 -4.51
C PRO A 246 -4.70 -1.24 -4.69
N GLY A 247 -4.67 -0.03 -5.23
CA GLY A 247 -5.86 0.73 -5.56
C GLY A 247 -6.35 0.49 -6.98
N THR A 248 -7.66 0.55 -7.19
CA THR A 248 -8.30 0.46 -8.51
C THR A 248 -9.70 1.05 -8.46
N LYS A 249 -10.20 1.52 -9.61
CA LYS A 249 -11.61 1.89 -9.82
C LYS A 249 -12.35 0.91 -10.74
N ASN A 250 -11.71 -0.21 -11.08
CA ASN A 250 -12.21 -1.19 -12.02
C ASN A 250 -12.28 -2.58 -11.36
N VAL A 251 -13.45 -3.22 -11.45
CA VAL A 251 -13.74 -4.55 -10.88
C VAL A 251 -12.80 -5.63 -11.42
N LYS A 252 -12.48 -5.62 -12.72
CA LYS A 252 -11.56 -6.61 -13.31
C LYS A 252 -10.18 -6.55 -12.64
N TYR A 253 -9.66 -5.35 -12.40
CA TYR A 253 -8.37 -5.19 -11.73
C TYR A 253 -8.43 -5.49 -10.23
N LEU A 254 -9.58 -5.27 -9.58
CA LEU A 254 -9.81 -5.70 -8.20
C LEU A 254 -9.73 -7.23 -8.10
N GLU A 255 -10.43 -7.93 -8.99
CA GLU A 255 -10.40 -9.40 -9.07
C GLU A 255 -9.01 -9.93 -9.40
N GLU A 256 -8.29 -9.27 -10.32
CA GLU A 256 -6.91 -9.60 -10.66
C GLU A 256 -6.00 -9.47 -9.43
N ASN A 257 -6.07 -8.35 -8.70
CA ASN A 257 -5.27 -8.09 -7.51
C ASN A 257 -5.57 -9.09 -6.39
N VAL A 258 -6.84 -9.37 -6.12
CA VAL A 258 -7.24 -10.40 -5.14
C VAL A 258 -6.75 -11.79 -5.56
N GLY A 259 -6.73 -12.06 -6.87
CA GLY A 259 -6.17 -13.29 -7.42
C GLY A 259 -4.70 -13.54 -7.08
N ALA A 260 -3.94 -12.53 -6.63
CA ALA A 260 -2.57 -12.71 -6.14
C ALA A 260 -2.50 -13.65 -4.93
N ALA A 261 -3.59 -13.81 -4.17
CA ALA A 261 -3.69 -14.79 -3.07
C ALA A 261 -3.49 -16.25 -3.52
N LYS A 262 -3.61 -16.53 -4.82
CA LYS A 262 -3.42 -17.86 -5.41
C LYS A 262 -1.98 -18.13 -5.83
N VAL A 263 -1.11 -17.13 -5.81
CA VAL A 263 0.29 -17.25 -6.18
C VAL A 263 1.09 -17.67 -4.96
N THR A 264 1.80 -18.80 -5.06
CA THR A 264 2.76 -19.23 -4.04
C THR A 264 4.15 -19.20 -4.66
N LEU A 265 5.12 -18.58 -3.98
CA LEU A 265 6.51 -18.56 -4.41
C LEU A 265 7.28 -19.66 -3.69
N SER A 266 8.10 -20.41 -4.41
CA SER A 266 9.15 -21.21 -3.76
C SER A 266 10.22 -20.28 -3.17
N LYS A 267 11.06 -20.81 -2.28
CA LYS A 267 12.17 -20.04 -1.72
C LYS A 267 13.14 -19.59 -2.81
N GLU A 268 13.40 -20.47 -3.77
CA GLU A 268 14.27 -20.22 -4.92
C GLU A 268 13.66 -19.17 -5.85
N GLU A 269 12.36 -19.28 -6.19
CA GLU A 269 11.66 -18.28 -7.01
C GLU A 269 11.69 -16.90 -6.35
N ASN A 270 11.44 -16.83 -5.03
CA ASN A 270 11.50 -15.57 -4.30
C ASN A 270 12.91 -14.96 -4.31
N GLN A 271 13.94 -15.79 -4.16
CA GLN A 271 15.34 -15.36 -4.22
C GLN A 271 15.71 -14.83 -5.62
N ASP A 272 15.27 -15.49 -6.68
CA ASP A 272 15.52 -15.05 -8.05
C ASP A 272 14.84 -13.72 -8.35
N LEU A 273 13.55 -13.57 -8.01
CA LEU A 273 12.81 -12.31 -8.14
C LEU A 273 13.44 -11.19 -7.31
N ARG A 274 13.92 -11.53 -6.11
CA ARG A 274 14.62 -10.59 -5.23
C ARG A 274 15.92 -10.10 -5.86
N LYS A 275 16.70 -11.00 -6.46
CA LYS A 275 17.92 -10.64 -7.18
C LYS A 275 17.61 -9.68 -8.33
N LEU A 276 16.56 -9.93 -9.11
CA LEU A 276 16.11 -9.02 -10.16
C LEU A 276 15.75 -7.63 -9.62
N ALA A 277 15.01 -7.56 -8.51
CA ALA A 277 14.65 -6.28 -7.87
C ALA A 277 15.88 -5.48 -7.42
N VAL A 278 16.86 -6.15 -6.80
CA VAL A 278 18.10 -5.50 -6.33
C VAL A 278 18.99 -5.05 -7.50
N GLU A 279 19.11 -5.87 -8.54
CA GLU A 279 19.98 -5.59 -9.70
C GLU A 279 19.35 -4.63 -10.72
N ALA A 280 18.05 -4.35 -10.62
CA ALA A 280 17.32 -3.50 -11.56
C ALA A 280 17.96 -2.11 -11.71
N GLY A 281 18.48 -1.55 -10.62
CA GLY A 281 19.10 -0.23 -10.60
C GLY A 281 18.15 0.84 -11.12
N VAL A 282 16.94 0.91 -10.54
CA VAL A 282 15.90 1.85 -10.98
C VAL A 282 16.40 3.28 -10.84
N VAL A 283 16.22 4.06 -11.91
CA VAL A 283 16.71 5.44 -12.03
C VAL A 283 15.57 6.44 -12.05
N GLY A 284 15.80 7.61 -11.43
CA GLY A 284 14.81 8.68 -11.27
C GLY A 284 14.07 8.64 -9.93
N GLY A 285 13.83 9.83 -9.38
CA GLY A 285 13.20 10.02 -8.07
C GLY A 285 11.74 9.54 -8.00
N ARG A 286 11.28 9.21 -6.78
CA ARG A 286 9.89 8.85 -6.45
C ARG A 286 8.98 10.05 -6.26
N ASP A 287 9.54 11.18 -5.84
CA ASP A 287 8.86 12.45 -5.62
C ASP A 287 9.72 13.59 -6.21
N PRO A 288 9.15 14.53 -6.98
CA PRO A 288 9.89 15.69 -7.48
C PRO A 288 10.07 16.83 -6.46
N PHE A 289 9.34 16.84 -5.34
CA PHE A 289 9.21 18.00 -4.45
C PHE A 289 9.43 17.72 -2.96
N PHE A 290 9.22 16.49 -2.46
CA PHE A 290 9.39 16.14 -1.04
C PHE A 290 10.54 15.15 -0.81
N GLY A 291 11.17 15.25 0.37
CA GLY A 291 12.08 14.20 0.85
C GLY A 291 11.36 12.86 0.92
N CYS A 292 12.09 11.74 0.80
CA CYS A 292 11.47 10.42 0.72
C CYS A 292 10.64 10.04 1.95
N PHE A 293 10.86 10.67 3.11
CA PHE A 293 10.18 10.36 4.37
C PHE A 293 9.79 11.65 5.12
N ALA A 294 8.57 11.68 5.64
CA ALA A 294 7.95 12.69 6.50
C ALA A 294 8.40 12.55 7.97
N ASP A 295 9.72 12.56 8.18
CA ASP A 295 10.27 12.60 9.53
C ASP A 295 10.01 13.95 10.20
N THR A 296 9.90 13.92 11.52
CA THR A 296 9.68 15.12 12.34
C THR A 296 10.90 15.36 13.22
N ALA A 297 11.17 16.63 13.52
CA ALA A 297 12.24 17.00 14.44
C ALA A 297 12.05 16.29 15.81
N PRO A 298 13.15 15.92 16.50
CA PRO A 298 13.12 15.50 17.89
C PRO A 298 12.36 16.49 18.77
N LEU A 299 11.64 15.97 19.79
CA LEU A 299 11.12 16.84 20.84
C LEU A 299 12.30 17.45 21.61
N GLU A 300 12.41 18.78 21.60
CA GLU A 300 13.38 19.50 22.43
C GLU A 300 13.06 19.25 23.91
N LYS A 301 14.10 18.93 24.69
CA LYS A 301 14.00 18.64 26.13
C LYS A 301 14.05 19.91 26.96
#